data_AF-A0A935K5U6-F1
#
_entry.id   AF-A0A935K5U6-F1
#
_cell.length_a   1.000
_cell.length_b   1.000
_cell.length_c   1.000
_cell.angle_alpha   90.00
_cell.angle_beta   90.00
_cell.angle_gamma   90.00
#
_symmetry.space_group_name_H-M   'P 1'
#
loop_
_entity.id
_entity.type
_entity.pdbx_description
1 polymer ?
#
loop_
_entity_poly.entity_id
_entity_poly.type
_entity_poly.pdbx_seq_one_letter_code
_entity_poly.pdbx_strand_id
1 'polypeptide(L)'
;MKKNLQLLSILLLAVFGLSTSFAQTVEELLKQGDQFVEDYQNQKALDTYLKADKISPNNWEVLWRISRAHVDLGEKMPDKTDAQKDEQEKVYQKAFEYADKSVKNGSGQSITYVRRAIANGRIALFQGVFSAVGTVNDVKEDCEKAIQLGNGGNYVQALAHYVLGRTHSKVCEKSYLVRLPIGLGWGDTEEAIRLLEIANKLKPNFRMFMFELAKAYVEEDEYDKAKELLKKIEKAPKVDEDDDKVLADAKKLYEEIKNE
;
A
#
# COMPACT_ATOMS: atom_id res chain seq x y z
N MET A 1 -25.22 62.56 24.77
CA MET A 1 -24.82 61.29 25.44
C MET A 1 -25.58 60.06 24.95
N LYS A 2 -26.92 60.08 24.79
CA LYS A 2 -27.70 58.91 24.31
C LYS A 2 -27.36 58.42 22.88
N LYS A 3 -27.04 59.33 21.93
CA LYS A 3 -26.62 58.96 20.55
C LYS A 3 -25.25 58.26 20.50
N ASN A 4 -24.30 58.64 21.37
CA ASN A 4 -22.98 58.01 21.42
C ASN A 4 -23.01 56.63 22.08
N LEU A 5 -24.00 56.38 22.95
CA LEU A 5 -24.21 55.07 23.56
C LEU A 5 -24.81 54.07 22.55
N GLN A 6 -25.73 54.53 21.68
CA GLN A 6 -26.30 53.70 20.61
C GLN A 6 -25.27 53.34 19.52
N LEU A 7 -24.36 54.27 19.18
CA LEU A 7 -23.25 54.00 18.26
C LEU A 7 -22.23 52.99 18.83
N LEU A 8 -21.99 53.01 20.15
CA LEU A 8 -21.18 51.98 20.82
C LEU A 8 -21.85 50.60 20.81
N SER A 9 -23.19 50.54 20.94
CA SER A 9 -23.93 49.28 20.92
C SER A 9 -23.97 48.63 19.54
N ILE A 10 -23.96 49.41 18.45
CA ILE A 10 -23.93 48.89 17.08
C ILE A 10 -22.52 48.40 16.70
N LEU A 11 -21.46 49.03 17.24
CA LEU A 11 -20.08 48.58 17.01
C LEU A 11 -19.76 47.27 17.76
N LEU A 12 -20.40 47.01 18.91
CA LEU A 12 -20.20 45.78 19.68
C LEU A 12 -20.91 44.55 19.06
N LEU A 13 -21.96 44.76 18.26
CA LEU A 13 -22.70 43.70 17.56
C LEU A 13 -22.04 43.27 16.24
N ALA A 14 -21.15 44.09 15.67
CA ALA A 14 -20.42 43.75 14.45
C ALA A 14 -19.17 42.86 14.70
N VAL A 15 -18.70 42.75 15.94
CA VAL A 15 -17.54 41.90 16.31
C VAL A 15 -17.96 40.46 16.66
N PHE A 16 -19.26 40.21 16.84
CA PHE A 16 -19.84 38.86 16.95
C PHE A 16 -20.29 38.31 15.59
N GLY A 17 -19.64 38.74 14.50
CA GLY A 17 -19.63 37.99 13.25
C GLY A 17 -19.01 36.63 13.52
N LEU A 18 -19.86 35.70 13.94
CA LEU A 18 -19.59 34.29 14.15
C LEU A 18 -18.86 33.75 12.92
N SER A 19 -17.53 33.73 13.00
CA SER A 19 -16.72 32.77 12.28
C SER A 19 -17.10 31.41 12.84
N THR A 20 -18.22 30.84 12.39
CA THR A 20 -18.43 29.41 12.43
C THR A 20 -17.41 28.81 11.46
N SER A 21 -16.14 28.77 11.87
CA SER A 21 -15.21 27.82 11.31
C SER A 21 -15.84 26.46 11.57
N PHE A 22 -16.50 25.90 10.56
CA PHE A 22 -16.84 24.48 10.59
C PHE A 22 -15.51 23.75 10.68
N ALA A 23 -15.11 23.40 11.91
CA ALA A 23 -13.94 22.58 12.14
C ALA A 23 -14.24 21.25 11.45
N GLN A 24 -13.52 20.96 10.37
CA GLN A 24 -13.66 19.68 9.67
C GLN A 24 -13.41 18.56 10.66
N THR A 25 -14.32 17.60 10.71
CA THR A 25 -14.16 16.41 11.53
C THR A 25 -13.09 15.50 10.93
N VAL A 26 -12.51 14.62 11.75
CA VAL A 26 -11.57 13.59 11.28
C VAL A 26 -12.23 12.71 10.21
N GLU A 27 -13.49 12.33 10.41
CA GLU A 27 -14.25 11.49 9.48
C GLU A 27 -14.43 12.15 8.10
N GLU A 28 -14.77 13.45 8.06
CA GLU A 28 -14.88 14.20 6.81
C GLU A 28 -13.54 14.29 6.07
N LEU A 29 -12.44 14.51 6.80
CA LEU A 29 -11.09 14.53 6.24
C LEU A 29 -10.67 13.15 5.71
N LEU A 30 -11.00 12.07 6.42
CA LEU A 30 -10.74 10.71 5.96
C LEU A 30 -11.50 10.41 4.66
N LYS A 31 -12.80 10.74 4.61
CA LYS A 31 -13.62 10.58 3.40
C LYS A 31 -13.07 11.41 2.23
N GLN A 32 -12.68 12.65 2.48
CA GLN A 32 -12.08 13.51 1.46
C GLN A 32 -10.75 12.96 0.95
N GLY A 33 -9.88 12.50 1.86
CA GLY A 33 -8.61 11.89 1.49
C GLY A 33 -8.79 10.59 0.72
N ASP A 34 -9.76 9.75 1.10
CA ASP A 34 -10.07 8.50 0.41
C ASP A 34 -10.61 8.78 -1.01
N GLN A 35 -11.41 9.84 -1.21
CA GLN A 35 -11.80 10.29 -2.56
C GLN A 35 -10.59 10.71 -3.41
N PHE A 36 -9.62 11.42 -2.83
CA PHE A 36 -8.40 11.78 -3.56
C PHE A 36 -7.58 10.54 -3.96
N VAL A 37 -7.64 9.45 -3.19
CA VAL A 37 -7.00 8.18 -3.59
C VAL A 37 -7.72 7.55 -4.77
N GLU A 38 -9.05 7.53 -4.76
CA GLU A 38 -9.85 7.05 -5.91
C GLU A 38 -9.58 7.85 -7.20
N ASP A 39 -9.28 9.15 -7.06
CA ASP A 39 -8.93 10.03 -8.16
C ASP A 39 -7.42 10.04 -8.51
N TYR A 40 -6.62 9.18 -7.86
CA TYR A 40 -5.15 9.09 -8.03
C TYR A 40 -4.39 10.40 -7.71
N GLN A 41 -4.92 11.20 -6.79
CA GLN A 41 -4.35 12.47 -6.33
C GLN A 41 -3.59 12.28 -5.00
N ASN A 42 -2.58 11.40 -5.01
CA ASN A 42 -1.88 10.90 -3.83
C ASN A 42 -1.30 12.02 -2.92
N GLN A 43 -0.78 13.11 -3.50
CA GLN A 43 -0.29 14.24 -2.69
C GLN A 43 -1.43 14.96 -1.94
N LYS A 44 -2.58 15.18 -2.58
CA LYS A 44 -3.74 15.80 -1.91
C LYS A 44 -4.32 14.88 -0.84
N ALA A 45 -4.30 13.57 -1.08
CA ALA A 45 -4.68 12.59 -0.07
C ALA A 45 -3.76 12.71 1.16
N LEU A 46 -2.44 12.69 0.97
CA LEU A 46 -1.45 12.87 2.04
C LEU A 46 -1.67 14.17 2.83
N ASP A 47 -1.78 15.30 2.13
CA ASP A 47 -1.99 16.61 2.76
C ASP A 47 -3.28 16.64 3.59
N THR A 48 -4.31 15.93 3.15
CA THR A 48 -5.60 15.82 3.85
C THR A 48 -5.49 14.94 5.09
N TYR A 49 -4.82 13.78 5.01
CA TYR A 49 -4.61 12.93 6.18
C TYR A 49 -3.69 13.57 7.22
N LEU A 50 -2.69 14.35 6.81
CA LEU A 50 -1.85 15.12 7.75
C LEU A 50 -2.64 16.21 8.50
N LYS A 51 -3.73 16.73 7.94
CA LYS A 51 -4.67 17.59 8.70
C LYS A 51 -5.45 16.77 9.72
N ALA A 52 -5.91 15.57 9.35
CA ALA A 52 -6.62 14.68 10.26
C ALA A 52 -5.73 14.25 11.44
N ASP A 53 -4.44 13.99 11.21
CA ASP A 53 -3.48 13.60 12.25
C ASP A 53 -3.24 14.72 13.27
N LYS A 54 -3.29 15.99 12.85
CA LYS A 54 -3.23 17.14 13.77
C LYS A 54 -4.44 17.22 14.71
N ILE A 55 -5.61 16.77 14.25
CA ILE A 55 -6.86 16.81 15.02
C ILE A 55 -6.95 15.60 15.95
N SER A 56 -6.56 14.43 15.46
CA SER A 56 -6.63 13.17 16.21
C SER A 56 -5.31 12.40 16.09
N PRO A 57 -4.25 12.86 16.79
CA PRO A 57 -2.96 12.20 16.75
C PRO A 57 -3.05 10.77 17.29
N ASN A 58 -2.20 9.89 16.78
CA ASN A 58 -2.17 8.46 17.11
C ASN A 58 -3.42 7.66 16.72
N ASN A 59 -4.35 8.23 15.93
CA ASN A 59 -5.46 7.48 15.39
C ASN A 59 -4.97 6.51 14.30
N TRP A 60 -5.05 5.21 14.57
CA TRP A 60 -4.55 4.18 13.67
C TRP A 60 -5.15 4.28 12.27
N GLU A 61 -6.43 4.71 12.14
CA GLU A 61 -7.12 4.89 10.86
C GLU A 61 -6.53 5.98 9.99
N VAL A 62 -6.01 7.04 10.61
CA VAL A 62 -5.32 8.13 9.94
C VAL A 62 -3.89 7.70 9.59
N LEU A 63 -3.21 7.07 10.54
CA LEU A 63 -1.80 6.70 10.42
C LEU A 63 -1.55 5.72 9.26
N TRP A 64 -2.38 4.68 9.09
CA TRP A 64 -2.17 3.73 7.99
C TRP A 64 -2.41 4.37 6.62
N ARG A 65 -3.31 5.36 6.53
CA ARG A 65 -3.60 6.10 5.30
C ARG A 65 -2.47 7.04 4.92
N ILE A 66 -1.84 7.68 5.90
CA ILE A 66 -0.61 8.46 5.70
C ILE A 66 0.51 7.55 5.19
N SER A 67 0.68 6.37 5.81
CA SER A 67 1.65 5.38 5.34
C SER A 67 1.41 4.97 3.89
N ARG A 68 0.16 4.61 3.53
CA ARG A 68 -0.24 4.33 2.15
C ARG A 68 0.16 5.47 1.21
N ALA A 69 -0.25 6.70 1.52
CA ALA A 69 0.00 7.84 0.64
C ALA A 69 1.51 8.11 0.43
N HIS A 70 2.35 7.87 1.43
CA HIS A 70 3.80 7.92 1.25
C HIS A 70 4.33 6.82 0.33
N VAL A 71 3.84 5.57 0.45
CA VAL A 71 4.21 4.50 -0.48
C VAL A 71 3.80 4.86 -1.91
N ASP A 72 2.54 5.26 -2.11
CA ASP A 72 2.00 5.59 -3.44
C ASP A 72 2.78 6.75 -4.09
N LEU A 73 3.17 7.77 -3.31
CA LEU A 73 4.05 8.84 -3.79
C LEU A 73 5.45 8.34 -4.13
N GLY A 74 6.05 7.51 -3.26
CA GLY A 74 7.38 6.93 -3.48
C GLY A 74 7.44 6.10 -4.76
N GLU A 75 6.39 5.36 -5.09
CA GLU A 75 6.30 4.54 -6.30
C GLU A 75 6.31 5.36 -7.60
N LYS A 76 5.95 6.65 -7.53
CA LYS A 76 5.98 7.57 -8.70
C LYS A 76 7.23 8.43 -8.75
N MET A 77 8.09 8.36 -7.75
CA MET A 77 9.35 9.10 -7.77
C MET A 77 10.30 8.52 -8.82
N PRO A 78 11.13 9.36 -9.46
CA PRO A 78 12.20 8.86 -10.32
C PRO A 78 13.22 8.07 -9.48
N ASP A 79 13.88 7.11 -10.10
CA ASP A 79 14.81 6.16 -9.46
C ASP A 79 16.07 5.90 -10.30
N LYS A 80 16.40 6.82 -11.22
CA LYS A 80 17.46 6.63 -12.22
C LYS A 80 18.87 6.96 -11.71
N THR A 81 18.98 7.80 -10.68
CA THR A 81 20.25 8.19 -10.07
C THR A 81 20.27 7.81 -8.60
N ASP A 82 21.46 7.67 -8.01
CA ASP A 82 21.59 7.32 -6.59
C ASP A 82 20.94 8.37 -5.68
N ALA A 83 21.08 9.67 -6.00
CA ALA A 83 20.40 10.73 -5.26
C ALA A 83 18.86 10.64 -5.32
N GLN A 84 18.30 10.23 -6.47
CA GLN A 84 16.86 10.03 -6.62
C GLN A 84 16.37 8.83 -5.82
N LYS A 85 17.14 7.75 -5.87
CA LYS A 85 16.93 6.53 -5.09
C LYS A 85 16.94 6.85 -3.58
N ASP A 86 17.94 7.59 -3.09
CA ASP A 86 18.04 7.96 -1.67
C ASP A 86 16.81 8.75 -1.20
N GLU A 87 16.28 9.67 -2.02
CA GLU A 87 15.05 10.40 -1.70
C GLU A 87 13.83 9.48 -1.69
N GLN A 88 13.76 8.51 -2.60
CA GLN A 88 12.70 7.52 -2.63
C GLN A 88 12.73 6.62 -1.38
N GLU A 89 13.91 6.16 -0.94
CA GLU A 89 14.08 5.38 0.29
C GLU A 89 13.60 6.17 1.52
N LYS A 90 13.94 7.46 1.63
CA LYS A 90 13.45 8.31 2.72
C LYS A 90 11.92 8.39 2.77
N VAL A 91 11.26 8.41 1.61
CA VAL A 91 9.79 8.40 1.54
C VAL A 91 9.23 7.06 2.02
N TYR A 92 9.84 5.93 1.67
CA TYR A 92 9.43 4.62 2.20
C TYR A 92 9.72 4.47 3.70
N GLN A 93 10.84 5.02 4.19
CA GLN A 93 11.11 5.08 5.63
C GLN A 93 10.04 5.89 6.37
N LYS A 94 9.57 6.99 5.76
CA LYS A 94 8.45 7.76 6.31
C LYS A 94 7.15 6.96 6.34
N ALA A 95 6.86 6.21 5.28
CA ALA A 95 5.72 5.31 5.26
C ALA A 95 5.78 4.26 6.39
N PHE A 96 6.96 3.69 6.63
CA PHE A 96 7.18 2.74 7.71
C PHE A 96 6.95 3.37 9.10
N GLU A 97 7.48 4.57 9.35
CA GLU A 97 7.28 5.27 10.63
C GLU A 97 5.79 5.42 10.99
N TYR A 98 4.95 5.78 10.01
CA TYR A 98 3.51 5.91 10.22
C TYR A 98 2.82 4.55 10.34
N ALA A 99 3.21 3.55 9.55
CA ALA A 99 2.66 2.20 9.66
C ALA A 99 2.97 1.56 11.03
N ASP A 100 4.19 1.72 11.54
CA ASP A 100 4.60 1.20 12.84
C ASP A 100 3.80 1.85 13.98
N LYS A 101 3.59 3.17 13.92
CA LYS A 101 2.66 3.85 14.84
C LYS A 101 1.24 3.33 14.70
N SER A 102 0.79 3.03 13.47
CA SER A 102 -0.55 2.50 13.24
C SER A 102 -0.72 1.13 13.90
N VAL A 103 0.25 0.22 13.76
CA VAL A 103 0.26 -1.08 14.44
C VAL A 103 0.21 -0.92 15.97
N LYS A 104 1.00 0.01 16.53
CA LYS A 104 1.01 0.28 17.98
C LYS A 104 -0.35 0.76 18.52
N ASN A 105 -1.12 1.50 17.71
CA ASN A 105 -2.41 2.06 18.11
C ASN A 105 -3.63 1.26 17.57
N GLY A 106 -3.38 0.21 16.80
CA GLY A 106 -4.41 -0.56 16.09
C GLY A 106 -4.05 -2.04 15.93
N SER A 107 -3.38 -2.64 16.92
CA SER A 107 -2.83 -4.01 16.86
C SER A 107 -3.87 -5.13 16.66
N GLY A 108 -5.16 -4.81 16.74
CA GLY A 108 -6.25 -5.71 16.40
C GLY A 108 -6.69 -5.66 14.94
N GLN A 109 -6.10 -4.80 14.11
CA GLN A 109 -6.58 -4.50 12.75
C GLN A 109 -5.61 -5.02 11.69
N SER A 110 -6.07 -5.89 10.79
CA SER A 110 -5.23 -6.49 9.74
C SER A 110 -4.54 -5.43 8.88
N ILE A 111 -5.23 -4.33 8.55
CA ILE A 111 -4.72 -3.27 7.66
C ILE A 111 -3.45 -2.60 8.19
N THR A 112 -3.28 -2.48 9.51
CA THR A 112 -2.11 -1.80 10.08
C THR A 112 -0.85 -2.62 9.82
N TYR A 113 -0.93 -3.95 9.98
CA TYR A 113 0.14 -4.88 9.66
C TYR A 113 0.40 -4.96 8.16
N VAL A 114 -0.65 -5.04 7.33
CA VAL A 114 -0.50 -5.03 5.85
C VAL A 114 0.25 -3.79 5.38
N ARG A 115 -0.06 -2.60 5.92
CA ARG A 115 0.63 -1.37 5.52
C ARG A 115 2.08 -1.33 5.98
N ARG A 116 2.39 -1.87 7.17
CA ARG A 116 3.77 -1.99 7.63
C ARG A 116 4.58 -2.99 6.79
N ALA A 117 3.98 -4.13 6.44
CA ALA A 117 4.55 -5.09 5.51
C ALA A 117 4.84 -4.49 4.13
N ILE A 118 3.92 -3.70 3.57
CA ILE A 118 4.13 -3.03 2.27
C ILE A 118 5.30 -2.03 2.35
N ALA A 119 5.33 -1.19 3.37
CA ALA A 119 6.42 -0.22 3.55
C ALA A 119 7.78 -0.91 3.72
N ASN A 120 7.87 -1.91 4.59
CA ASN A 120 9.08 -2.72 4.76
C ASN A 120 9.48 -3.47 3.49
N GLY A 121 8.52 -3.99 2.73
CA GLY A 121 8.78 -4.62 1.44
C GLY A 121 9.42 -3.66 0.44
N ARG A 122 8.96 -2.41 0.38
CA ARG A 122 9.59 -1.37 -0.46
C ARG A 122 11.01 -1.03 -0.01
N ILE A 123 11.24 -0.91 1.30
CA ILE A 123 12.59 -0.69 1.87
C ILE A 123 13.51 -1.88 1.55
N ALA A 124 13.06 -3.11 1.75
CA ALA A 124 13.85 -4.31 1.48
C ALA A 124 14.19 -4.46 -0.02
N LEU A 125 13.28 -4.09 -0.92
CA LEU A 125 13.58 -4.08 -2.36
C LEU A 125 14.65 -3.04 -2.72
N PHE A 126 14.66 -1.91 -2.03
CA PHE A 126 15.66 -0.85 -2.23
C PHE A 126 17.05 -1.26 -1.74
N GLN A 127 17.11 -1.83 -0.53
CA GLN A 127 18.35 -2.32 0.09
C GLN A 127 18.88 -3.61 -0.54
N GLY A 128 18.01 -4.32 -1.26
CA GLY A 128 18.23 -5.67 -1.74
C GLY A 128 17.77 -6.71 -0.70
N VAL A 129 16.89 -7.61 -1.14
CA VAL A 129 16.22 -8.62 -0.29
C VAL A 129 17.20 -9.43 0.58
N PHE A 130 18.35 -9.82 0.02
CA PHE A 130 19.36 -10.62 0.71
C PHE A 130 20.27 -9.81 1.64
N SER A 131 20.28 -8.48 1.51
CA SER A 131 20.95 -7.56 2.44
C SER A 131 20.03 -7.16 3.61
N ALA A 132 18.71 -7.25 3.40
CA ALA A 132 17.67 -6.81 4.32
C ALA A 132 16.89 -7.97 4.97
N VAL A 133 17.56 -9.08 5.30
CA VAL A 133 16.96 -10.32 5.82
C VAL A 133 15.99 -10.08 6.99
N GLY A 134 16.37 -9.26 7.96
CA GLY A 134 15.51 -8.92 9.11
C GLY A 134 14.20 -8.28 8.66
N THR A 135 14.30 -7.25 7.82
CA THR A 135 13.14 -6.56 7.22
C THR A 135 12.24 -7.52 6.43
N VAL A 136 12.82 -8.48 5.70
CA VAL A 136 12.06 -9.49 4.95
C VAL A 136 11.29 -10.43 5.88
N ASN A 137 11.90 -10.83 7.01
CA ASN A 137 11.20 -11.61 8.03
C ASN A 137 10.07 -10.79 8.69
N ASP A 138 10.29 -9.50 8.96
CA ASP A 138 9.24 -8.61 9.48
C ASP A 138 8.04 -8.52 8.52
N VAL A 139 8.28 -8.46 7.19
CA VAL A 139 7.22 -8.48 6.17
C VAL A 139 6.39 -9.76 6.27
N LYS A 140 7.07 -10.92 6.40
CA LYS A 140 6.40 -12.22 6.56
C LYS A 140 5.54 -12.22 7.82
N GLU A 141 6.11 -11.87 8.97
CA GLU A 141 5.41 -11.88 10.26
C GLU A 141 4.19 -10.96 10.24
N ASP A 142 4.30 -9.76 9.67
CA ASP A 142 3.20 -8.82 9.54
C ASP A 142 2.08 -9.35 8.63
N CYS A 143 2.42 -9.98 7.49
CA CYS A 143 1.42 -10.57 6.62
C CYS A 143 0.71 -11.76 7.28
N GLU A 144 1.46 -12.67 7.92
CA GLU A 144 0.91 -13.80 8.66
C GLU A 144 -0.01 -13.31 9.79
N LYS A 145 0.39 -12.25 10.50
CA LYS A 145 -0.45 -11.65 11.54
C LYS A 145 -1.73 -11.05 10.97
N ALA A 146 -1.65 -10.33 9.85
CA ALA A 146 -2.82 -9.76 9.19
C ALA A 146 -3.81 -10.82 8.71
N ILE A 147 -3.30 -11.93 8.16
CA ILE A 147 -4.09 -13.09 7.73
C ILE A 147 -4.75 -13.75 8.94
N GLN A 148 -4.02 -13.96 10.04
CA GLN A 148 -4.54 -14.53 11.28
C GLN A 148 -5.68 -13.68 11.87
N LEU A 149 -5.55 -12.34 11.85
CA LEU A 149 -6.58 -11.44 12.35
C LEU A 149 -7.88 -11.48 11.52
N GLY A 150 -7.79 -11.80 10.22
CA GLY A 150 -8.95 -12.10 9.38
C GLY A 150 -9.97 -10.97 9.20
N ASN A 151 -9.63 -9.72 9.54
CA ASN A 151 -10.55 -8.58 9.45
C ASN A 151 -10.15 -7.59 8.33
N GLY A 152 -10.92 -6.52 8.16
CA GLY A 152 -10.75 -5.53 7.09
C GLY A 152 -11.38 -5.91 5.74
N GLY A 153 -12.05 -7.06 5.66
CA GLY A 153 -12.74 -7.54 4.46
C GLY A 153 -11.81 -8.09 3.38
N ASN A 154 -12.40 -8.48 2.25
CA ASN A 154 -11.69 -9.23 1.21
C ASN A 154 -10.50 -8.49 0.63
N TYR A 155 -10.56 -7.17 0.46
CA TYR A 155 -9.45 -6.42 -0.13
C TYR A 155 -8.21 -6.41 0.78
N VAL A 156 -8.38 -6.17 2.08
CA VAL A 156 -7.27 -6.18 3.04
C VAL A 156 -6.66 -7.58 3.15
N GLN A 157 -7.51 -8.61 3.20
CA GLN A 157 -7.04 -9.99 3.22
C GLN A 157 -6.35 -10.38 1.90
N ALA A 158 -6.86 -9.93 0.75
CA ALA A 158 -6.21 -10.16 -0.54
C ALA A 158 -4.82 -9.51 -0.59
N LEU A 159 -4.67 -8.28 -0.09
CA LEU A 159 -3.37 -7.61 0.01
C LEU A 159 -2.40 -8.37 0.90
N ALA A 160 -2.84 -8.88 2.06
CA ALA A 160 -1.98 -9.64 2.96
C ALA A 160 -1.42 -10.91 2.28
N HIS A 161 -2.29 -11.67 1.60
CA HIS A 161 -1.88 -12.86 0.86
C HIS A 161 -0.99 -12.50 -0.33
N TYR A 162 -1.32 -11.42 -1.06
CA TYR A 162 -0.52 -10.94 -2.18
C TYR A 162 0.90 -10.56 -1.76
N VAL A 163 1.06 -9.78 -0.69
CA VAL A 163 2.38 -9.36 -0.21
C VAL A 163 3.16 -10.57 0.29
N LEU A 164 2.54 -11.49 1.02
CA LEU A 164 3.22 -12.71 1.48
C LEU A 164 3.66 -13.59 0.30
N GLY A 165 2.76 -13.84 -0.67
CA GLY A 165 3.06 -14.64 -1.86
C GLY A 165 4.22 -14.06 -2.67
N ARG A 166 4.22 -12.73 -2.88
CA ARG A 166 5.36 -12.03 -3.49
C ARG A 166 6.65 -12.17 -2.71
N THR A 167 6.56 -12.14 -1.39
CA THR A 167 7.75 -12.29 -0.53
C THR A 167 8.33 -13.70 -0.68
N HIS A 168 7.49 -14.74 -0.73
CA HIS A 168 7.92 -16.10 -1.03
C HIS A 168 8.62 -16.19 -2.40
N SER A 169 8.00 -15.73 -3.49
CA SER A 169 8.63 -15.71 -4.83
C SER A 169 9.98 -14.99 -4.82
N LYS A 170 10.04 -13.82 -4.19
CA LYS A 170 11.26 -13.00 -4.15
C LYS A 170 12.41 -13.66 -3.39
N VAL A 171 12.10 -14.37 -2.32
CA VAL A 171 13.08 -15.17 -1.57
C VAL A 171 13.56 -16.38 -2.39
N CYS A 172 12.66 -16.99 -3.18
CA CYS A 172 12.96 -18.13 -4.03
C CYS A 172 13.80 -17.81 -5.28
N GLU A 173 14.05 -16.53 -5.60
CA GLU A 173 15.02 -16.14 -6.64
C GLU A 173 16.46 -16.65 -6.37
N LYS A 174 16.74 -17.10 -5.13
CA LYS A 174 17.98 -17.81 -4.78
C LYS A 174 17.66 -19.24 -4.35
N SER A 175 18.59 -20.15 -4.68
CA SER A 175 18.46 -21.56 -4.32
C SER A 175 18.36 -21.77 -2.81
N TYR A 176 17.64 -22.82 -2.41
CA TYR A 176 17.38 -23.18 -1.02
C TYR A 176 18.64 -23.17 -0.13
N LEU A 177 19.75 -23.72 -0.61
CA LEU A 177 21.01 -23.80 0.14
C LEU A 177 21.64 -22.43 0.42
N VAL A 178 21.40 -21.42 -0.42
CA VAL A 178 21.89 -20.05 -0.21
C VAL A 178 21.06 -19.33 0.85
N ARG A 179 19.74 -19.57 0.87
CA ARG A 179 18.80 -18.87 1.75
C ARG A 179 18.65 -19.50 3.15
N LEU A 180 18.94 -20.79 3.30
CA LEU A 180 18.88 -21.51 4.58
C LEU A 180 19.76 -20.88 5.69
N PRO A 181 21.09 -20.64 5.50
CA PRO A 181 21.95 -20.15 6.58
C PRO A 181 21.65 -18.71 7.02
N ILE A 182 20.95 -17.94 6.18
CA ILE A 182 20.56 -16.55 6.46
C ILE A 182 19.12 -16.45 6.98
N GLY A 183 18.46 -17.56 7.33
CA GLY A 183 17.11 -17.52 7.91
C GLY A 183 15.97 -17.27 6.92
N LEU A 184 16.23 -17.39 5.62
CA LEU A 184 15.23 -17.27 4.54
C LEU A 184 14.85 -18.66 3.95
N GLY A 185 15.11 -19.73 4.69
CA GLY A 185 14.77 -21.11 4.31
C GLY A 185 13.27 -21.39 4.22
N TRP A 186 12.43 -20.49 4.75
CA TRP A 186 10.96 -20.62 4.74
C TRP A 186 10.31 -20.24 3.41
N GLY A 187 11.00 -19.52 2.53
CA GLY A 187 10.48 -19.21 1.19
C GLY A 187 10.12 -20.49 0.43
N ASP A 188 9.07 -20.45 -0.36
CA ASP A 188 8.52 -21.64 -1.03
C ASP A 188 7.67 -21.19 -2.22
N THR A 189 7.96 -21.69 -3.42
CA THR A 189 7.28 -21.23 -4.64
C THR A 189 5.86 -21.79 -4.76
N GLU A 190 5.60 -23.01 -4.29
CA GLU A 190 4.24 -23.57 -4.27
C GLU A 190 3.35 -22.76 -3.34
N GLU A 191 3.88 -22.37 -2.17
CA GLU A 191 3.19 -21.48 -1.24
C GLU A 191 2.99 -20.08 -1.83
N ALA A 192 3.97 -19.57 -2.58
CA ALA A 192 3.82 -18.30 -3.30
C ALA A 192 2.61 -18.32 -4.24
N ILE A 193 2.52 -19.35 -5.10
CA ILE A 193 1.39 -19.53 -6.02
C ILE A 193 0.08 -19.65 -5.24
N ARG A 194 0.01 -20.50 -4.21
CA ARG A 194 -1.19 -20.70 -3.40
C ARG A 194 -1.70 -19.39 -2.78
N LEU A 195 -0.80 -18.58 -2.23
CA LEU A 195 -1.14 -17.29 -1.64
C LEU A 195 -1.61 -16.28 -2.70
N LEU A 196 -0.95 -16.23 -3.86
CA LEU A 196 -1.33 -15.37 -4.98
C LEU A 196 -2.69 -15.77 -5.59
N GLU A 197 -2.98 -17.07 -5.68
CA GLU A 197 -4.31 -17.58 -6.06
C GLU A 197 -5.38 -17.13 -5.06
N ILE A 198 -5.11 -17.19 -3.76
CA ILE A 198 -6.04 -16.70 -2.73
C ILE A 198 -6.27 -15.19 -2.88
N ALA A 199 -5.20 -14.40 -3.09
CA ALA A 199 -5.33 -12.96 -3.31
C ALA A 199 -6.22 -12.66 -4.53
N ASN A 200 -6.00 -13.33 -5.65
CA ASN A 200 -6.80 -13.18 -6.87
C ASN A 200 -8.25 -13.66 -6.68
N LYS A 201 -8.49 -14.69 -5.86
CA LYS A 201 -9.84 -15.16 -5.50
C LYS A 201 -10.58 -14.15 -4.63
N LEU A 202 -9.91 -13.56 -3.64
CA LEU A 202 -10.50 -12.58 -2.72
C LEU A 202 -10.80 -11.24 -3.42
N LYS A 203 -9.94 -10.83 -4.36
CA LYS A 203 -10.13 -9.64 -5.19
C LYS A 203 -9.93 -10.00 -6.68
N PRO A 204 -10.95 -10.56 -7.35
CA PRO A 204 -10.85 -10.89 -8.76
C PRO A 204 -10.76 -9.64 -9.62
N ASN A 205 -10.22 -9.81 -10.83
CA ASN A 205 -10.06 -8.77 -11.84
C ASN A 205 -9.22 -7.56 -11.38
N PHE A 206 -8.29 -7.78 -10.45
CA PHE A 206 -7.31 -6.79 -10.06
C PHE A 206 -5.99 -7.10 -10.77
N ARG A 207 -5.64 -6.30 -11.78
CA ARG A 207 -4.58 -6.66 -12.74
C ARG A 207 -3.26 -6.91 -12.04
N MET A 208 -2.94 -6.14 -11.00
CA MET A 208 -1.74 -6.34 -10.17
C MET A 208 -1.62 -7.76 -9.60
N PHE A 209 -2.70 -8.32 -9.03
CA PHE A 209 -2.67 -9.66 -8.45
C PHE A 209 -2.60 -10.74 -9.53
N MET A 210 -3.37 -10.57 -10.60
CA MET A 210 -3.35 -11.49 -11.74
C MET A 210 -1.98 -11.54 -12.41
N PHE A 211 -1.33 -10.38 -12.57
CA PHE A 211 -0.03 -10.30 -13.22
C PHE A 211 1.06 -10.96 -12.39
N GLU A 212 1.05 -10.74 -11.07
CA GLU A 212 2.02 -11.38 -10.19
C GLU A 212 1.83 -12.91 -10.13
N LEU A 213 0.58 -13.37 -10.09
CA LEU A 213 0.27 -14.80 -10.18
C LEU A 213 0.72 -15.39 -11.52
N ALA A 214 0.54 -14.66 -12.63
CA ALA A 214 1.02 -15.11 -13.94
C ALA A 214 2.54 -15.25 -14.00
N LYS A 215 3.29 -14.32 -13.38
CA LYS A 215 4.74 -14.44 -13.24
C LYS A 215 5.13 -15.67 -12.43
N ALA A 216 4.48 -15.92 -11.30
CA ALA A 216 4.76 -17.10 -10.49
C ALA A 216 4.49 -18.41 -11.25
N TYR A 217 3.44 -18.45 -12.09
CA TYR A 217 3.24 -19.59 -13.00
C TYR A 217 4.34 -19.74 -14.03
N VAL A 218 4.87 -18.64 -14.60
CA VAL A 218 6.01 -18.71 -15.53
C VAL A 218 7.26 -19.25 -14.84
N GLU A 219 7.52 -18.85 -13.59
CA GLU A 219 8.67 -19.31 -12.82
C GLU A 219 8.65 -20.83 -12.56
N GLU A 220 7.45 -21.44 -12.53
CA GLU A 220 7.25 -22.88 -12.34
C GLU A 220 6.89 -23.61 -13.66
N ASP A 221 7.22 -23.02 -14.81
CA ASP A 221 6.97 -23.58 -16.15
C ASP A 221 5.48 -23.91 -16.43
N GLU A 222 4.54 -23.35 -15.66
CA GLU A 222 3.09 -23.50 -15.86
C GLU A 222 2.57 -22.52 -16.92
N TYR A 223 3.21 -22.51 -18.10
CA TYR A 223 3.00 -21.54 -19.18
C TYR A 223 1.55 -21.45 -19.64
N ASP A 224 0.80 -22.56 -19.67
CA ASP A 224 -0.61 -22.53 -20.07
C ASP A 224 -1.49 -21.74 -19.10
N LYS A 225 -1.28 -21.91 -17.80
CA LYS A 225 -1.99 -21.12 -16.78
C LYS A 225 -1.59 -19.65 -16.85
N ALA A 226 -0.30 -19.36 -17.04
CA ALA A 226 0.19 -18.00 -17.23
C ALA A 226 -0.45 -17.33 -18.44
N LYS A 227 -0.41 -17.97 -19.62
CA LYS A 227 -1.02 -17.48 -20.87
C LYS A 227 -2.52 -17.23 -20.72
N GLU A 228 -3.25 -18.13 -20.05
CA GLU A 228 -4.68 -17.94 -19.79
C GLU A 228 -4.92 -16.70 -18.91
N LEU A 229 -4.15 -16.54 -17.84
CA LEU A 229 -4.30 -15.44 -16.91
C LEU A 229 -3.93 -14.09 -17.53
N LEU A 230 -2.83 -14.02 -18.30
CA LEU A 230 -2.41 -12.83 -19.04
C LEU A 230 -3.47 -12.37 -20.06
N LYS A 231 -4.13 -13.31 -20.75
CA LYS A 231 -5.28 -12.99 -21.62
C LYS A 231 -6.48 -12.43 -20.85
N LYS A 232 -6.70 -12.88 -19.59
CA LYS A 232 -7.76 -12.32 -18.74
C LYS A 232 -7.44 -10.89 -18.28
N ILE A 233 -6.16 -10.56 -18.04
CA ILE A 233 -5.74 -9.20 -17.65
C ILE A 233 -6.17 -8.16 -18.70
N GLU A 234 -6.07 -8.49 -19.99
CA GLU A 234 -6.50 -7.59 -21.07
C GLU A 234 -7.99 -7.21 -20.99
N LYS A 235 -8.82 -8.09 -20.45
CA LYS A 235 -10.27 -7.89 -20.32
C LYS A 235 -10.68 -7.33 -18.96
N ALA A 236 -9.77 -7.28 -17.98
CA ALA A 236 -10.05 -6.77 -16.65
C ALA A 236 -10.26 -5.24 -16.70
N PRO A 237 -11.19 -4.68 -15.90
CA PRO A 237 -11.42 -3.24 -15.83
C PRO A 237 -10.20 -2.52 -15.26
N LYS A 238 -10.08 -1.23 -15.58
CA LYS A 238 -9.14 -0.32 -14.92
C LYS A 238 -9.72 0.14 -13.59
N VAL A 239 -9.07 -0.24 -12.50
CA VAL A 239 -9.48 0.00 -11.10
C VAL A 239 -8.32 0.43 -10.20
N ASP A 240 -7.10 0.48 -10.73
CA ASP A 240 -5.89 0.93 -10.04
C ASP A 240 -5.09 1.92 -10.90
N GLU A 241 -4.27 2.77 -10.28
CA GLU A 241 -3.47 3.76 -10.99
C GLU A 241 -2.41 3.13 -11.90
N ASP A 242 -1.89 1.95 -11.52
CA ASP A 242 -0.85 1.26 -12.27
C ASP A 242 -1.39 0.31 -13.34
N ASP A 243 -2.72 0.19 -13.48
CA ASP A 243 -3.33 -0.82 -14.36
C ASP A 243 -2.93 -0.69 -15.84
N ASP A 244 -2.62 0.50 -16.33
CA ASP A 244 -2.15 0.70 -17.70
C ASP A 244 -0.72 0.17 -17.87
N LYS A 245 0.14 0.39 -16.88
CA LYS A 245 1.50 -0.15 -16.84
C LYS A 245 1.47 -1.67 -16.72
N VAL A 246 0.67 -2.20 -15.78
CA VAL A 246 0.51 -3.64 -15.58
C VAL A 246 -0.04 -4.32 -16.84
N LEU A 247 -0.98 -3.68 -17.56
CA LEU A 247 -1.46 -4.21 -18.83
C LEU A 247 -0.37 -4.27 -19.90
N ALA A 248 0.46 -3.23 -20.01
CA ALA A 248 1.58 -3.22 -20.94
C ALA A 248 2.61 -4.31 -20.61
N ASP A 249 2.97 -4.45 -19.33
CA ASP A 249 3.92 -5.46 -18.85
C ASP A 249 3.35 -6.88 -19.04
N ALA A 250 2.05 -7.09 -18.80
CA ALA A 250 1.37 -8.36 -19.05
C ALA A 250 1.36 -8.76 -20.53
N LYS A 251 1.12 -7.80 -21.44
CA LYS A 251 1.19 -8.04 -22.89
C LYS A 251 2.60 -8.42 -23.32
N LYS A 252 3.61 -7.74 -22.77
CA LYS A 252 5.01 -8.07 -23.03
C LYS A 252 5.36 -9.50 -22.58
N LEU A 253 5.01 -9.85 -21.34
CA LEU A 253 5.25 -11.19 -20.80
C LEU A 253 4.54 -12.27 -21.63
N TYR A 254 3.31 -12.00 -22.08
CA TYR A 254 2.59 -12.94 -22.95
C TYR A 254 3.35 -13.19 -24.26
N GLU A 255 3.88 -12.14 -24.90
CA GLU A 255 4.68 -12.29 -26.12
C GLU A 255 6.00 -13.04 -25.90
N GLU A 256 6.60 -12.92 -24.72
CA GLU A 256 7.83 -13.64 -24.33
C GLU A 256 7.57 -15.15 -24.21
N ILE A 257 6.41 -15.57 -23.67
CA ILE A 257 6.09 -16.98 -23.41
C ILE A 257 5.14 -17.64 -24.42
N LYS A 258 4.70 -16.94 -25.47
CA LYS A 258 3.61 -17.41 -26.36
C LYS A 258 3.90 -18.71 -27.10
N ASN A 259 5.18 -19.06 -27.25
CA ASN A 259 5.65 -20.24 -27.99
C ASN A 259 6.18 -21.35 -27.08
N GLU A 260 6.20 -21.12 -25.76
CA GLU A 260 6.40 -22.15 -24.74
C GLU A 260 5.12 -22.98 -24.59
#